data_AF-A0A1E3XB68-F1
#
_entry.id   AF-A0A1E3XB68-F1
#
_cell.length_a   1.000
_cell.length_b   1.000
_cell.length_c   1.000
_cell.angle_alpha   90.00
_cell.angle_beta   90.00
_cell.angle_gamma   90.00
#
_symmetry.space_group_name_H-M   'P 1'
#
loop_
_entity.id
_entity.type
_entity.pdbx_description
1 polymer ?
#
loop_
_entity_poly.entity_id
_entity_poly.type
_entity_poly.pdbx_seq_one_letter_code
_entity_poly.pdbx_strand_id
1 'polypeptide(L)' 'MTQRTVSDLILDSFAEKIKKDDLFKGVAEDVIDSISANRRKKADIVNSLKKVENEDSRTFSD' A
#
# COMPACT_ATOMS: atom_id res chain seq x y z
N MET A 1 8.18 11.04 -4.36
CA MET A 1 7.57 10.68 -3.06
C MET A 1 6.09 10.48 -3.28
N THR A 2 5.54 9.33 -2.93
CA THR A 2 4.09 9.07 -3.02
C THR A 2 3.39 9.83 -1.91
N GLN A 3 2.33 10.58 -2.24
CA GLN A 3 1.51 11.29 -1.25
C GLN A 3 0.79 10.26 -0.37
N ARG A 4 1.01 10.30 0.95
CA ARG A 4 0.32 9.41 1.90
C ARG A 4 -1.13 9.87 2.06
N THR A 5 -2.05 8.91 1.99
CA THR A 5 -3.49 9.13 2.18
C THR A 5 -3.84 9.14 3.67
N VAL A 6 -5.01 9.67 4.02
CA VAL A 6 -5.55 9.59 5.40
C VAL A 6 -5.64 8.14 5.89
N SER A 7 -6.03 7.22 5.00
CA SER A 7 -6.08 5.79 5.32
C SER A 7 -4.71 5.22 5.68
N ASP A 8 -3.62 5.74 5.10
CA ASP A 8 -2.26 5.32 5.46
C ASP A 8 -1.91 5.75 6.88
N LEU A 9 -2.24 6.99 7.24
CA LEU A 9 -1.97 7.51 8.58
C LEU A 9 -2.75 6.76 9.67
N ILE A 10 -4.01 6.39 9.40
CA ILE A 10 -4.83 5.61 10.34
C ILE A 10 -4.21 4.23 10.57
N LEU A 11 -3.79 3.56 9.50
CA LEU A 11 -3.20 2.23 9.61
C LEU A 11 -1.84 2.25 10.30
N ASP A 12 -0.99 3.25 10.02
CA ASP A 12 0.28 3.44 10.71
C ASP A 12 0.05 3.65 12.22
N SER A 13 -0.90 4.53 12.60
CA SER A 13 -1.23 4.80 14.00
C SER A 13 -1.83 3.58 14.71
N PHE A 14 -2.67 2.81 14.00
CA PHE A 14 -3.22 1.58 14.53
C PHE A 14 -2.13 0.53 14.74
N ALA A 15 -1.23 0.36 13.77
CA ALA A 15 -0.12 -0.59 13.87
C ALA A 15 0.84 -0.24 15.02
N GLU A 16 1.12 1.05 15.24
CA GLU A 16 1.92 1.49 16.40
C GLU A 16 1.25 1.18 17.74
N LYS A 17 -0.08 1.34 17.83
CA LYS A 17 -0.82 1.00 19.05
C LYS A 17 -0.82 -0.50 19.31
N ILE A 18 -1.07 -1.30 18.27
CA ILE A 18 -1.08 -2.76 18.35
C ILE A 18 0.30 -3.29 18.78
N LYS A 19 1.39 -2.79 18.19
CA LYS A 19 2.75 -3.23 18.54
C LYS A 19 3.17 -2.91 19.98
N LYS A 20 2.54 -1.90 20.59
CA LYS A 20 2.80 -1.51 21.98
C LYS A 20 1.94 -2.30 22.98
N ASP A 21 0.87 -2.92 22.53
CA ASP A 21 -0.07 -3.63 23.38
C ASP A 21 0.19 -5.14 23.31
N ASP A 22 0.78 -5.68 24.37
CA ASP A 22 1.16 -7.10 24.45
C ASP A 22 -0.04 -8.05 24.34
N LEU A 23 -1.29 -7.59 24.54
CA LEU A 23 -2.50 -8.38 24.35
C LEU A 23 -2.78 -8.73 22.88
N PHE A 24 -2.34 -7.88 21.95
CA PHE A 24 -2.59 -8.04 20.51
C PHE A 24 -1.37 -8.54 19.74
N LYS A 25 -0.25 -8.76 20.45
CA LYS A 25 0.99 -9.28 19.90
C LYS A 25 0.76 -10.66 19.26
N GLY A 26 1.25 -10.86 18.05
CA GLY A 26 1.02 -12.08 17.27
C GLY A 26 -0.23 -12.04 16.36
N VAL A 27 -1.44 -11.90 16.89
CA VAL A 27 -2.67 -11.98 16.05
C VAL A 27 -2.82 -10.78 15.14
N ALA A 28 -2.55 -9.58 15.65
CA ALA A 28 -2.75 -8.36 14.90
C ALA A 28 -1.54 -7.99 14.02
N GLU A 29 -0.36 -8.52 14.31
CA GLU A 29 0.84 -8.35 13.46
C GLU A 29 0.66 -9.01 12.09
N ASP A 30 0.18 -10.25 12.04
CA ASP A 30 -0.10 -10.96 10.78
C ASP A 30 -1.14 -10.24 9.91
N VAL A 31 -2.14 -9.64 10.54
CA VAL A 31 -3.19 -8.86 9.87
C VAL A 31 -2.61 -7.56 9.31
N ILE A 32 -1.80 -6.84 10.10
CA ILE A 32 -1.13 -5.60 9.67
C ILE A 32 -0.18 -5.88 8.50
N ASP A 33 0.59 -6.96 8.58
CA ASP A 33 1.53 -7.35 7.54
C ASP A 33 0.81 -7.74 6.24
N SER A 34 -0.30 -8.47 6.36
CA SER A 34 -1.17 -8.83 5.22
C SER A 34 -1.78 -7.59 4.55
N ILE A 35 -2.29 -6.63 5.33
CA ILE A 35 -2.83 -5.36 4.81
C ILE A 35 -1.73 -4.57 4.09
N SER A 36 -0.54 -4.48 4.70
CA SER A 36 0.60 -3.76 4.14
C SER A 36 1.12 -4.41 2.85
N ALA A 37 1.17 -5.74 2.79
CA ALA A 37 1.54 -6.49 1.59
C ALA A 37 0.54 -6.28 0.45
N ASN A 38 -0.76 -6.33 0.74
CA ASN A 38 -1.80 -6.09 -0.27
C ASN A 38 -1.76 -4.66 -0.82
N ARG A 39 -1.44 -3.67 0.03
CA ARG A 39 -1.26 -2.28 -0.40
C ARG A 39 -0.09 -2.10 -1.36
N ARG A 40 1.05 -2.74 -1.08
CA ARG A 40 2.22 -2.75 -1.99
C ARG A 40 1.85 -3.37 -3.34
N LYS A 41 1.23 -4.55 -3.34
CA LYS A 41 0.75 -5.20 -4.58
C LYS A 41 -0.20 -4.30 -5.38
N LYS A 42 -1.14 -3.62 -4.71
CA LYS A 42 -2.06 -2.69 -5.39
C LYS A 42 -1.32 -1.50 -6.00
N ALA A 43 -0.34 -0.92 -5.30
CA ALA A 43 0.48 0.16 -5.84
C ALA A 43 1.30 -0.30 -7.06
N ASP A 44 1.86 -1.51 -7.02
CA ASP A 44 2.61 -2.09 -8.14
C ASP A 44 1.73 -2.33 -9.36
N ILE A 45 0.49 -2.81 -9.17
CA ILE A 45 -0.50 -2.96 -10.25
C ILE A 45 -0.84 -1.60 -10.85
N VAL A 46 -1.16 -0.60 -10.02
CA VAL A 46 -1.50 0.75 -10.51
C VAL A 46 -0.34 1.39 -11.27
N ASN A 47 0.89 1.23 -10.78
CA ASN A 47 2.08 1.72 -11.48
C ASN A 47 2.31 0.99 -12.81
N SER A 48 2.08 -0.32 -12.84
CA SER A 48 2.19 -1.12 -14.06
C SER A 48 1.15 -0.69 -15.09
N LEU A 49 -0.10 -0.46 -14.69
CA LEU A 49 -1.17 0.04 -15.56
C LEU A 49 -0.85 1.43 -16.13
N LYS A 50 -0.36 2.35 -15.30
CA LYS A 50 0.09 3.68 -15.75
C LYS A 50 1.26 3.58 -16.73
N LYS A 51 2.15 2.62 -16.57
CA LYS A 51 3.27 2.42 -17.50
C LYS A 51 2.77 1.98 -18.87
N VAL A 52 1.82 1.03 -18.92
CA VAL A 52 1.18 0.59 -20.17
C VAL A 52 0.44 1.76 -20.85
N GLU A 53 -0.31 2.57 -20.10
CA GLU A 53 -1.01 3.75 -20.64
C GLU A 53 -0.06 4.78 -21.27
N ASN A 54 1.12 4.98 -20.68
CA ASN A 54 2.16 5.88 -21.21
C ASN A 54 2.93 5.30 -22.40
N GLU A 55 3.00 3.97 -22.55
CA GLU A 55 3.64 3.31 -23.69
C GLU A 55 2.68 3.27 -24.90
N ASP A 56 1.40 2.99 -24.69
CA ASP A 56 0.39 3.00 -25.76
C ASP A 56 0.19 4.41 -26.35
N SER A 57 0.16 5.45 -25.52
CA SER A 57 0.00 6.84 -26.00
C SER A 57 1.19 7.34 -26.84
N ARG A 58 2.37 6.72 -26.76
CA ARG A 58 3.53 7.02 -27.62
C ARG A 58 3.45 6.37 -29.01
N THR A 59 2.71 5.28 -29.16
CA THR A 59 2.63 4.54 -30.44
C THR A 59 1.68 5.15 -31.48
N PHE A 60 0.84 6.11 -31.09
CA PHE A 60 -0.10 6.80 -31.99
C PHE A 60 0.29 8.25 -32.33
N SER A 61 1.51 8.67 -31.98
CA SER A 61 2.00 10.05 -32.20
C SER A 61 3.05 10.19 -33.32
N ASP A 62 3.27 9.16 -34.14
CA ASP A 62 4.10 9.22 -35.36
C ASP A 62 3.24 9.06 -36.63
#